data_AF-A0A496XJD6-F1
#
_entry.id   AF-A0A496XJD6-F1
#
_cell.length_a   1.000
_cell.length_b   1.000
_cell.length_c   1.000
_cell.angle_alpha   90.00
_cell.angle_beta   90.00
_cell.angle_gamma   90.00
#
_symmetry.space_group_name_H-M   'P 1'
#
loop_
_entity.id
_entity.type
_entity.pdbx_description
1 polymer ?
#
loop_
_entity_poly.entity_id
_entity_poly.type
_entity_poly.pdbx_seq_one_letter_code
_entity_poly.pdbx_strand_id
1 'polypeptide(L)'
;MAKLTDPDSYSIAVNATATTEEVEIQTGTLTVELRVAGNLDDTAPGKTSGATAKSVYSFLKEEWLTNATLRRFKFPIKMIFEGSFIWTNGWAPQGAQTRDLFRDAGFEEQVSGNVNACMISLGAIDAPGSDLAYYTQAAGFTSSTTDYDKTGEVNENIDITGLTTYQKSFLREQGKLYGEYALLAEQGLSVIGFQAYSFPLTNGNDAKVTETDGNIDTQAPYTSMEINYIKGTGFTSAAA
;
A
#
# COMPACT_ATOMS: atom_id res chain seq x y z
N MET A 1 9.16 6.42 13.26
CA MET A 1 9.82 7.71 12.99
C MET A 1 8.98 8.49 11.99
N ALA A 2 9.31 9.74 11.66
CA ALA A 2 8.56 10.48 10.66
C ALA A 2 8.98 10.07 9.24
N LYS A 3 8.03 10.08 8.30
CA LYS A 3 8.25 9.86 6.87
C LYS A 3 9.34 10.79 6.35
N LEU A 4 10.29 10.24 5.60
CA LEU A 4 11.40 11.01 5.04
C LEU A 4 10.92 11.85 3.86
N THR A 5 10.98 13.16 4.03
CA THR A 5 10.63 14.15 3.01
C THR A 5 11.84 14.93 2.49
N ASP A 6 12.94 14.91 3.24
CA ASP A 6 14.14 15.69 2.96
C ASP A 6 15.22 14.80 2.31
N PRO A 7 15.70 15.12 1.09
CA PRO A 7 16.78 14.38 0.45
C PRO A 7 18.12 14.41 1.21
N ASP A 8 18.37 15.40 2.06
CA ASP A 8 19.64 15.49 2.81
C ASP A 8 19.68 14.53 4.01
N SER A 9 18.59 13.80 4.28
CA SER A 9 18.48 12.85 5.39
C SER A 9 18.95 11.43 5.07
N TYR A 10 19.36 11.17 3.83
CA TYR A 10 19.83 9.85 3.39
C TYR A 10 21.35 9.77 3.37
N SER A 11 21.86 8.57 3.61
CA SER A 11 23.25 8.20 3.34
C SER A 11 23.32 7.02 2.36
N ILE A 12 24.46 6.89 1.67
CA ILE A 12 24.62 5.96 0.54
C ILE A 12 25.85 5.07 0.65
N ALA A 13 25.67 3.80 0.28
CA ALA A 13 26.76 2.89 -0.08
C ALA A 13 26.72 2.59 -1.59
N VAL A 14 27.85 2.77 -2.30
CA VAL A 14 27.95 2.47 -3.74
C VAL A 14 28.89 1.28 -3.96
N ASN A 15 28.39 0.23 -4.63
CA ASN A 15 29.10 -1.03 -4.87
C ASN A 15 29.66 -1.68 -3.60
N ALA A 16 28.98 -1.48 -2.48
CA ALA A 16 29.31 -2.04 -1.19
C ALA A 16 28.01 -2.37 -0.46
N THR A 17 28.03 -3.41 0.36
CA THR A 17 26.88 -3.72 1.22
C THR A 17 26.75 -2.63 2.28
N ALA A 18 25.62 -1.94 2.28
CA ALA A 18 25.32 -0.94 3.30
C ALA A 18 25.26 -1.60 4.68
N THR A 19 25.68 -0.86 5.70
CA THR A 19 25.63 -1.34 7.09
C THR A 19 24.74 -0.43 7.93
N THR A 20 24.96 0.88 7.80
CA THR A 20 24.17 1.93 8.44
C THR A 20 23.42 2.80 7.44
N GLU A 21 23.81 2.73 6.16
CA GLU A 21 23.28 3.57 5.10
C GLU A 21 21.88 3.16 4.67
N GLU A 22 21.03 4.14 4.39
CA GLU A 22 19.65 3.95 3.97
C GLU A 22 19.53 3.59 2.49
N VAL A 23 20.51 3.96 1.68
CA VAL A 23 20.50 3.71 0.24
C VAL A 23 21.72 2.88 -0.16
N GLU A 24 21.48 1.76 -0.81
CA GLU A 24 22.53 0.95 -1.42
C GLU A 24 22.38 0.95 -2.93
N ILE A 25 23.46 1.23 -3.65
CA ILE A 25 23.46 1.27 -5.12
C ILE A 25 24.49 0.29 -5.67
N GLN A 26 24.01 -0.70 -6.42
CA GLN A 26 24.84 -1.70 -7.06
C GLN A 26 24.87 -1.47 -8.57
N THR A 27 26.00 -0.98 -9.08
CA THR A 27 26.17 -0.67 -10.51
C THR A 27 26.38 -1.92 -11.38
N GLY A 28 26.77 -3.06 -10.78
CA GLY A 28 26.92 -4.33 -11.49
C GLY A 28 25.57 -4.96 -11.86
N THR A 29 24.62 -4.90 -10.94
CA THR A 29 23.23 -5.38 -11.13
C THR A 29 22.27 -4.29 -11.59
N LEU A 30 22.70 -3.02 -11.56
CA LEU A 30 21.88 -1.84 -11.81
C LEU A 30 20.66 -1.78 -10.88
N THR A 31 20.91 -1.94 -9.57
CA THR A 31 19.86 -1.91 -8.56
C THR A 31 20.05 -0.79 -7.54
N VAL A 32 18.94 -0.26 -7.05
CA VAL A 32 18.88 0.67 -5.91
C VAL A 32 18.04 0.02 -4.81
N GLU A 33 18.59 -0.10 -3.61
CA GLU A 33 17.92 -0.62 -2.44
C GLU A 33 17.66 0.52 -1.45
N LEU A 34 16.43 0.60 -0.94
CA LEU A 34 16.10 1.41 0.23
C LEU A 34 16.05 0.47 1.44
N ARG A 35 16.75 0.84 2.50
CA ARG A 35 16.93 -0.01 3.68
C ARG A 35 16.40 0.67 4.92
N VAL A 36 15.70 -0.09 5.76
CA VAL A 36 15.25 0.36 7.09
C VAL A 36 16.46 0.39 8.01
N ALA A 37 17.22 1.47 7.91
CA ALA A 37 18.42 1.77 8.68
C ALA A 37 18.46 3.28 8.94
N GLY A 38 19.32 3.71 9.88
CA GLY A 38 19.52 5.12 10.19
C GLY A 38 18.20 5.88 10.39
N ASN A 39 17.93 6.82 9.48
CA ASN A 39 16.74 7.66 9.52
C ASN A 39 15.49 7.00 8.89
N LEU A 40 15.66 6.06 7.95
CA LEU A 40 14.55 5.46 7.22
C LEU A 40 13.82 4.41 8.06
N ASP A 41 12.50 4.57 8.16
CA ASP A 41 11.63 3.76 8.98
C ASP A 41 10.49 3.15 8.16
N ASP A 42 9.95 2.04 8.62
CA ASP A 42 8.83 1.33 7.99
C ASP A 42 7.76 0.91 9.02
N THR A 43 7.64 1.66 10.11
CA THR A 43 6.62 1.36 11.14
C THR A 43 5.22 1.79 10.69
N ALA A 44 4.19 1.20 11.30
CA ALA A 44 2.82 1.63 11.09
C ALA A 44 2.55 2.97 11.82
N PRO A 45 1.71 3.86 11.24
CA PRO A 45 1.03 3.72 9.96
C PRO A 45 1.92 4.07 8.77
N GLY A 46 1.65 3.43 7.62
CA GLY A 46 2.37 3.65 6.36
C GLY A 46 2.36 5.12 5.92
N LYS A 47 1.32 5.88 6.28
CA LYS A 47 1.21 7.33 6.04
C LYS A 47 2.33 8.16 6.68
N THR A 48 2.87 7.70 7.80
CA THR A 48 3.87 8.43 8.59
C THR A 48 5.25 7.81 8.57
N SER A 49 5.46 6.72 7.83
CA SER A 49 6.76 6.07 7.65
C SER A 49 7.17 6.02 6.18
N GLY A 50 8.28 5.35 5.87
CA GLY A 50 8.88 5.26 4.54
C GLY A 50 9.48 6.58 4.06
N ALA A 51 9.60 6.68 2.74
CA ALA A 51 10.23 7.80 2.05
C ALA A 51 9.33 8.33 0.94
N THR A 52 9.19 9.66 0.85
CA THR A 52 8.51 10.23 -0.32
C THR A 52 9.34 9.97 -1.58
N ALA A 53 8.71 9.52 -2.66
CA ALA A 53 9.43 9.24 -3.91
C ALA A 53 10.19 10.47 -4.44
N LYS A 54 9.68 11.68 -4.18
CA LYS A 54 10.36 12.95 -4.48
C LYS A 54 11.69 13.12 -3.73
N SER A 55 11.71 12.79 -2.44
CA SER A 55 12.94 12.91 -1.64
C SER A 55 14.01 11.93 -2.15
N VAL A 56 13.63 10.69 -2.43
CA VAL A 56 14.54 9.68 -3.01
C VAL A 56 15.02 10.11 -4.40
N TYR A 57 14.13 10.61 -5.26
CA TYR A 57 14.52 11.12 -6.58
C TYR A 57 15.53 12.27 -6.49
N SER A 58 15.30 13.24 -5.59
CA SER A 58 16.21 14.38 -5.43
C SER A 58 17.58 13.93 -4.91
N PHE A 59 17.59 13.08 -3.89
CA PHE A 59 18.80 12.47 -3.34
C PHE A 59 19.61 11.75 -4.41
N LEU A 60 18.98 10.82 -5.15
CA LEU A 60 19.66 10.08 -6.22
C LEU A 60 20.20 11.01 -7.30
N LYS A 61 19.48 12.09 -7.63
CA LYS A 61 19.94 13.04 -8.64
C LYS A 61 21.22 13.75 -8.21
N GLU A 62 21.33 14.12 -6.94
CA GLU A 62 22.54 14.72 -6.38
C GLU A 62 23.70 13.73 -6.38
N GLU A 63 23.47 12.49 -5.94
CA GLU A 63 24.48 11.42 -5.97
C GLU A 63 24.97 11.11 -7.39
N TRP A 64 24.08 11.16 -8.40
CA TRP A 64 24.49 11.00 -9.80
C TRP A 64 25.35 12.15 -10.33
N LEU A 65 25.28 13.34 -9.73
CA LEU A 65 26.10 14.49 -10.12
C LEU A 65 27.45 14.52 -9.40
N THR A 66 27.48 14.07 -8.14
CA THR A 66 28.66 14.15 -7.25
C THR A 66 29.55 12.91 -7.35
N ASN A 67 28.95 11.70 -7.41
CA ASN A 67 29.68 10.44 -7.32
C ASN A 67 30.33 10.03 -8.65
N ALA A 68 31.65 9.90 -8.67
CA ALA A 68 32.41 9.59 -9.89
C ALA A 68 32.11 8.19 -10.49
N THR A 69 31.59 7.26 -9.70
CA THR A 69 31.17 5.93 -10.15
C THR A 69 29.81 6.01 -10.84
N LEU A 70 28.84 6.72 -10.23
CA LEU A 70 27.47 6.83 -10.72
C LEU A 70 27.36 7.70 -11.98
N ARG A 71 28.18 8.76 -12.10
CA ARG A 71 28.23 9.65 -13.29
C ARG A 71 28.46 8.96 -14.63
N ARG A 72 28.96 7.71 -14.63
CA ARG A 72 29.21 6.92 -15.84
C ARG A 72 27.93 6.30 -16.40
N PHE A 73 26.87 6.27 -15.60
CA PHE A 73 25.59 5.67 -15.93
C PHE A 73 24.55 6.75 -16.20
N LYS A 74 23.61 6.45 -17.10
CA LYS A 74 22.42 7.27 -17.25
C LYS A 74 21.59 7.20 -15.96
N PHE A 75 20.96 8.30 -15.61
CA PHE A 75 20.15 8.42 -14.40
C PHE A 75 18.98 7.40 -14.42
N PRO A 76 18.67 6.72 -13.30
CA PRO A 76 17.78 5.56 -13.27
C PRO A 76 16.28 5.90 -13.30
N ILE A 77 15.89 7.13 -12.95
CA ILE A 77 14.47 7.50 -12.80
C ILE A 77 14.07 8.56 -13.82
N LYS A 78 12.98 8.32 -14.53
CA LYS A 78 12.28 9.34 -15.32
C LYS A 78 11.01 9.75 -14.57
N MET A 79 11.02 10.95 -13.99
CA MET A 79 9.80 11.54 -13.43
C MET A 79 8.83 11.91 -14.53
N ILE A 80 7.55 11.56 -14.35
CA ILE A 80 6.46 12.01 -15.23
C ILE A 80 5.79 13.23 -14.60
N PHE A 81 5.37 13.10 -13.34
CA PHE A 81 4.88 14.16 -12.47
C PHE A 81 5.11 13.77 -11.00
N GLU A 82 4.78 14.64 -10.05
CA GLU A 82 5.03 14.42 -8.61
C GLU A 82 4.64 13.05 -8.07
N GLY A 83 3.49 12.51 -8.48
CA GLY A 83 2.96 11.24 -8.00
C GLY A 83 3.23 10.04 -8.92
N SER A 84 4.12 10.16 -9.92
CA SER A 84 4.35 9.09 -10.90
C SER A 84 5.74 9.14 -11.56
N PHE A 85 6.43 8.00 -11.57
CA PHE A 85 7.75 7.87 -12.19
C PHE A 85 8.00 6.50 -12.83
N ILE A 86 9.06 6.41 -13.62
CA ILE A 86 9.46 5.17 -14.29
C ILE A 86 10.93 4.89 -14.01
N TRP A 87 11.23 3.68 -13.55
CA TRP A 87 12.59 3.15 -13.53
C TRP A 87 13.00 2.77 -14.95
N THR A 88 14.13 3.31 -15.40
CA THR A 88 14.59 3.21 -16.79
C THR A 88 16.10 2.99 -16.86
N ASN A 89 16.65 2.93 -18.07
CA ASN A 89 18.08 2.74 -18.33
C ASN A 89 18.65 1.43 -17.74
N GLY A 90 17.82 0.40 -17.61
CA GLY A 90 18.21 -0.90 -17.06
C GLY A 90 18.26 -0.96 -15.54
N TRP A 91 17.87 0.13 -14.85
CA TRP A 91 17.82 0.17 -13.39
C TRP A 91 16.48 -0.29 -12.83
N ALA A 92 16.49 -0.84 -11.62
CA ALA A 92 15.30 -1.28 -10.90
C ALA A 92 15.48 -1.18 -9.36
N PRO A 93 14.37 -1.08 -8.60
CA PRO A 93 14.42 -1.18 -7.15
C PRO A 93 14.75 -2.62 -6.70
N GLN A 94 15.51 -2.75 -5.62
CA GLN A 94 15.96 -4.04 -5.10
C GLN A 94 14.93 -4.64 -4.12
N GLY A 95 14.25 -5.70 -4.54
CA GLY A 95 13.34 -6.47 -3.68
C GLY A 95 12.02 -5.77 -3.36
N ALA A 96 11.14 -6.48 -2.63
CA ALA A 96 9.80 -5.98 -2.26
C ALA A 96 9.88 -4.82 -1.26
N GLN A 97 10.71 -4.94 -0.21
CA GLN A 97 10.86 -3.90 0.80
C GLN A 97 11.20 -2.52 0.24
N THR A 98 12.08 -2.45 -0.77
CA THR A 98 12.38 -1.17 -1.44
C THR A 98 11.16 -0.57 -2.13
N ARG A 99 10.31 -1.41 -2.75
CA ARG A 99 9.06 -0.95 -3.39
C ARG A 99 8.06 -0.43 -2.37
N ASP A 100 7.95 -1.11 -1.24
CA ASP A 100 7.00 -0.78 -0.17
C ASP A 100 7.39 0.50 0.58
N LEU A 101 8.70 0.81 0.61
CA LEU A 101 9.24 2.03 1.21
C LEU A 101 8.94 3.31 0.41
N PHE A 102 8.59 3.20 -0.88
CA PHE A 102 8.17 4.36 -1.66
C PHE A 102 6.77 4.81 -1.27
N ARG A 103 6.66 6.09 -0.92
CA ARG A 103 5.41 6.76 -0.52
C ARG A 103 5.10 7.90 -1.49
N ASP A 104 3.82 8.27 -1.53
CA ASP A 104 3.30 9.44 -2.28
C ASP A 104 3.46 9.39 -3.82
N ALA A 105 3.88 8.26 -4.41
CA ALA A 105 3.94 8.08 -5.85
C ALA A 105 3.86 6.61 -6.27
N GLY A 106 3.20 6.35 -7.40
CA GLY A 106 3.26 5.07 -8.10
C GLY A 106 4.42 5.05 -9.09
N PHE A 107 4.82 3.84 -9.53
CA PHE A 107 5.91 3.69 -10.47
C PHE A 107 5.82 2.45 -11.36
N GLU A 108 6.47 2.53 -12.52
CA GLU A 108 6.68 1.40 -13.43
C GLU A 108 8.17 1.02 -13.44
N GLU A 109 8.44 -0.28 -13.50
CA GLU A 109 9.78 -0.83 -13.68
C GLU A 109 10.00 -1.29 -15.13
N GLN A 110 10.81 -0.58 -15.92
CA GLN A 110 11.03 -0.95 -17.33
C GLN A 110 11.70 -2.33 -17.49
N VAL A 111 12.47 -2.77 -16.50
CA VAL A 111 13.20 -4.05 -16.55
C VAL A 111 12.30 -5.24 -16.31
N SER A 112 11.46 -5.18 -15.26
CA SER A 112 10.58 -6.28 -14.85
C SER A 112 9.19 -6.21 -15.49
N GLY A 113 8.77 -5.01 -15.93
CA GLY A 113 7.41 -4.74 -16.36
C GLY A 113 6.43 -4.56 -15.20
N ASN A 114 6.91 -4.55 -13.95
CA ASN A 114 6.08 -4.36 -12.77
C ASN A 114 5.49 -2.95 -12.77
N VAL A 115 4.20 -2.86 -12.48
CA VAL A 115 3.47 -1.59 -12.40
C VAL A 115 2.89 -1.46 -11.00
N ASN A 116 3.28 -0.42 -10.27
CA ASN A 116 2.84 -0.16 -8.90
C ASN A 116 2.07 1.14 -8.82
N ALA A 117 0.95 1.13 -8.08
CA ALA A 117 0.18 2.32 -7.78
C ALA A 117 0.17 2.60 -6.29
N CYS A 118 0.31 3.86 -5.90
CA CYS A 118 0.33 4.25 -4.50
C CYS A 118 -1.09 4.56 -4.04
N MET A 119 -1.55 3.85 -3.01
CA MET A 119 -2.86 4.02 -2.39
C MET A 119 -2.72 4.87 -1.14
N ILE A 120 -3.47 5.97 -1.06
CA ILE A 120 -3.38 6.93 0.05
C ILE A 120 -4.76 7.11 0.68
N SER A 121 -4.91 6.73 1.95
CA SER A 121 -6.16 6.97 2.67
C SER A 121 -6.23 8.41 3.22
N LEU A 122 -7.42 8.97 3.08
CA LEU A 122 -7.85 10.24 3.64
C LEU A 122 -8.87 9.99 4.75
N GLY A 123 -8.89 10.88 5.75
CA GLY A 123 -9.60 10.65 6.99
C GLY A 123 -8.70 9.98 8.04
N ALA A 124 -9.22 9.90 9.26
CA ALA A 124 -8.56 9.21 10.37
C ALA A 124 -9.09 7.78 10.45
N ILE A 125 -8.21 6.85 10.80
CA ILE A 125 -8.60 5.50 11.21
C ILE A 125 -8.62 5.45 12.74
N ASP A 126 -9.69 4.90 13.30
CA ASP A 126 -10.04 5.03 14.71
C ASP A 126 -8.97 4.46 15.65
N ALA A 127 -8.42 3.28 15.34
CA ALA A 127 -7.27 2.73 16.08
C ALA A 127 -6.12 2.38 15.12
N PRO A 128 -5.25 3.34 14.79
CA PRO A 128 -4.22 3.16 13.76
C PRO A 128 -3.12 2.14 14.13
N GLY A 129 -3.04 1.73 15.40
CA GLY A 129 -2.12 0.69 15.85
C GLY A 129 -2.65 -0.75 15.74
N SER A 130 -3.92 -0.95 15.37
CA SER A 130 -4.54 -2.28 15.28
C SER A 130 -5.39 -2.47 14.02
N ASP A 131 -6.06 -1.42 13.57
CA ASP A 131 -6.97 -1.50 12.43
C ASP A 131 -6.17 -1.66 11.13
N LEU A 132 -6.47 -2.70 10.36
CA LEU A 132 -5.79 -3.01 9.12
C LEU A 132 -6.75 -2.90 7.95
N ALA A 133 -6.42 -2.02 7.01
CA ALA A 133 -7.14 -1.97 5.75
C ALA A 133 -6.75 -3.16 4.86
N TYR A 134 -7.65 -3.57 3.99
CA TYR A 134 -7.41 -4.59 2.97
C TYR A 134 -8.09 -4.20 1.65
N TYR A 135 -7.75 -4.87 0.56
CA TYR A 135 -8.26 -4.53 -0.76
C TYR A 135 -8.48 -5.75 -1.64
N THR A 136 -9.19 -5.54 -2.75
CA THR A 136 -9.30 -6.53 -3.84
C THR A 136 -9.19 -5.85 -5.20
N GLN A 137 -8.53 -6.54 -6.12
CA GLN A 137 -8.33 -6.13 -7.51
C GLN A 137 -9.20 -6.92 -8.51
N ALA A 138 -10.21 -7.63 -8.00
CA ALA A 138 -11.15 -8.38 -8.82
C ALA A 138 -12.60 -8.16 -8.39
N ALA A 139 -13.50 -8.01 -9.35
CA ALA A 139 -14.92 -7.88 -9.08
C ALA A 139 -15.52 -9.21 -8.58
N GLY A 140 -16.41 -9.13 -7.58
CA GLY A 140 -17.14 -10.28 -7.05
C GLY A 140 -17.03 -10.42 -5.53
N PHE A 141 -18.03 -11.04 -4.91
CA PHE A 141 -18.08 -11.22 -3.45
C PHE A 141 -17.15 -12.33 -2.94
N THR A 142 -16.66 -13.19 -3.84
CA THR A 142 -15.74 -14.30 -3.52
C THR A 142 -14.31 -14.02 -3.99
N SER A 143 -14.03 -12.79 -4.45
CA SER A 143 -12.69 -12.39 -4.87
C SER A 143 -11.72 -12.47 -3.71
N SER A 144 -10.50 -12.91 -3.97
CA SER A 144 -9.43 -12.85 -2.98
C SER A 144 -9.18 -11.41 -2.55
N THR A 145 -8.99 -11.24 -1.26
CA THR A 145 -8.54 -9.98 -0.66
C THR A 145 -7.08 -10.09 -0.25
N THR A 146 -6.40 -8.95 -0.27
CA THR A 146 -5.02 -8.80 0.18
C THR A 146 -4.98 -7.68 1.21
N ASP A 147 -4.29 -7.90 2.31
CA ASP A 147 -4.10 -6.87 3.33
C ASP A 147 -3.11 -5.81 2.82
N TYR A 148 -3.29 -4.56 3.23
CA TYR A 148 -2.18 -3.62 3.20
C TYR A 148 -1.11 -4.06 4.20
N ASP A 149 0.13 -3.61 4.05
CA ASP A 149 1.23 -4.09 4.89
C ASP A 149 1.20 -3.41 6.28
N LYS A 150 0.70 -2.17 6.38
CA LYS A 150 0.68 -1.40 7.64
C LYS A 150 -0.73 -1.16 8.17
N THR A 151 -0.88 -1.24 9.50
CA THR A 151 -2.09 -0.79 10.20
C THR A 151 -2.25 0.72 10.12
N GLY A 152 -3.46 1.21 10.35
CA GLY A 152 -3.77 2.63 10.33
C GLY A 152 -3.78 3.23 8.93
N GLU A 153 -3.53 4.52 8.81
CA GLU A 153 -3.70 5.22 7.54
C GLU A 153 -2.72 4.74 6.46
N VAL A 154 -3.27 4.46 5.29
CA VAL A 154 -2.60 3.86 4.14
C VAL A 154 -1.84 4.93 3.36
N ASN A 155 -0.61 4.59 2.97
CA ASN A 155 0.18 5.31 1.97
C ASN A 155 1.17 4.31 1.36
N GLU A 156 0.66 3.33 0.62
CA GLU A 156 1.42 2.12 0.27
C GLU A 156 1.29 1.83 -1.21
N ASN A 157 2.35 1.29 -1.80
CA ASN A 157 2.31 0.81 -3.16
C ASN A 157 1.68 -0.58 -3.21
N ILE A 158 0.81 -0.79 -4.20
CA ILE A 158 0.27 -2.09 -4.54
C ILE A 158 0.68 -2.45 -5.97
N ASP A 159 0.92 -3.74 -6.21
CA ASP A 159 1.17 -4.25 -7.56
C ASP A 159 -0.13 -4.28 -8.37
N ILE A 160 -0.15 -3.57 -9.50
CA ILE A 160 -1.27 -3.51 -10.44
C ILE A 160 -0.94 -4.15 -11.79
N THR A 161 0.14 -4.93 -11.87
CA THR A 161 0.59 -5.60 -13.09
C THR A 161 -0.50 -6.52 -13.63
N GLY A 162 -1.11 -6.12 -14.74
CA GLY A 162 -2.26 -6.83 -15.34
C GLY A 162 -3.59 -6.70 -14.59
N LEU A 163 -3.64 -5.93 -13.50
CA LEU A 163 -4.78 -5.79 -12.59
C LEU A 163 -5.25 -4.32 -12.51
N THR A 164 -5.58 -3.74 -13.66
CA THR A 164 -5.83 -2.29 -13.79
C THR A 164 -7.30 -1.89 -13.84
N THR A 165 -8.22 -2.86 -13.93
CA THR A 165 -9.65 -2.60 -14.20
C THR A 165 -10.54 -2.64 -12.97
N TYR A 166 -9.98 -2.98 -11.80
CA TYR A 166 -10.72 -3.02 -10.54
C TYR A 166 -9.78 -2.79 -9.36
N GLN A 167 -10.20 -1.94 -8.43
CA GLN A 167 -9.59 -1.80 -7.11
C GLN A 167 -10.65 -1.32 -6.14
N LYS A 168 -10.82 -2.06 -5.04
CA LYS A 168 -11.69 -1.65 -3.94
C LYS A 168 -10.96 -1.88 -2.63
N SER A 169 -10.88 -0.83 -1.81
CA SER A 169 -10.29 -0.87 -0.48
C SER A 169 -11.39 -0.94 0.57
N PHE A 170 -11.08 -1.59 1.68
CA PHE A 170 -11.99 -1.89 2.76
C PHE A 170 -11.30 -1.62 4.09
N LEU A 171 -12.10 -1.20 5.07
CA LEU A 171 -11.70 -1.07 6.46
C LEU A 171 -12.83 -1.64 7.30
N ARG A 172 -12.63 -2.88 7.75
CA ARG A 172 -13.63 -3.62 8.51
C ARG A 172 -12.96 -4.23 9.72
N GLU A 173 -13.37 -3.74 10.88
CA GLU A 173 -12.88 -4.20 12.17
C GLU A 173 -14.06 -4.49 13.09
N GLN A 174 -13.86 -5.40 14.03
CA GLN A 174 -14.91 -5.78 14.96
C GLN A 174 -15.30 -4.58 15.85
N GLY A 175 -16.60 -4.38 16.06
CA GLY A 175 -17.09 -3.23 16.85
C GLY A 175 -16.93 -1.87 16.18
N LYS A 176 -16.60 -1.84 14.88
CA LYS A 176 -16.40 -0.61 14.11
C LYS A 176 -17.29 -0.52 12.89
N LEU A 177 -17.59 0.72 12.50
CA LEU A 177 -18.29 1.04 11.26
C LEU A 177 -17.46 0.57 10.06
N TYR A 178 -18.15 0.00 9.10
CA TYR A 178 -17.55 -0.48 7.86
C TYR A 178 -17.23 0.69 6.92
N GLY A 179 -15.97 0.80 6.50
CA GLY A 179 -15.51 1.70 5.46
C GLY A 179 -15.18 0.95 4.18
N GLU A 180 -15.55 1.49 3.03
CA GLU A 180 -15.14 0.97 1.72
C GLU A 180 -15.00 2.07 0.68
N TYR A 181 -14.16 1.83 -0.32
CA TYR A 181 -13.99 2.75 -1.45
C TYR A 181 -13.66 2.01 -2.74
N ALA A 182 -14.53 2.12 -3.75
CA ALA A 182 -14.35 1.52 -5.08
C ALA A 182 -13.68 2.52 -6.03
N LEU A 183 -12.35 2.48 -6.10
CA LEU A 183 -11.51 3.54 -6.68
C LEU A 183 -11.96 4.00 -8.07
N LEU A 184 -12.10 3.07 -9.02
CA LEU A 184 -12.45 3.42 -10.40
C LEU A 184 -13.87 3.99 -10.52
N ALA A 185 -14.83 3.40 -9.81
CA ALA A 185 -16.23 3.80 -9.89
C ALA A 185 -16.42 5.20 -9.28
N GLU A 186 -15.83 5.45 -8.12
CA GLU A 186 -15.97 6.70 -7.37
C GLU A 186 -15.17 7.87 -8.01
N GLN A 187 -14.04 7.59 -8.66
CA GLN A 187 -13.21 8.60 -9.34
C GLN A 187 -13.50 8.74 -10.85
N GLY A 188 -14.44 7.95 -11.39
CA GLY A 188 -14.79 7.98 -12.82
C GLY A 188 -13.66 7.52 -13.74
N LEU A 189 -12.84 6.57 -13.29
CA LEU A 189 -11.71 6.03 -14.05
C LEU A 189 -12.11 4.73 -14.76
N SER A 190 -11.54 4.49 -15.94
CA SER A 190 -11.69 3.21 -16.66
C SER A 190 -10.55 2.23 -16.35
N VAL A 191 -9.38 2.76 -15.98
CA VAL A 191 -8.18 1.98 -15.63
C VAL A 191 -7.36 2.71 -14.56
N ILE A 192 -6.61 1.94 -13.78
CA ILE A 192 -5.59 2.42 -12.84
C ILE A 192 -4.22 2.41 -13.55
N GLY A 193 -3.42 3.43 -13.33
CA GLY A 193 -2.03 3.53 -13.79
C GLY A 193 -1.04 3.64 -12.63
N PHE A 194 0.26 3.74 -12.94
CA PHE A 194 1.32 3.89 -11.97
C PHE A 194 1.38 5.31 -11.37
N GLN A 195 0.40 5.65 -10.54
CA GLN A 195 0.34 6.95 -9.89
C GLN A 195 -0.17 6.84 -8.45
N ALA A 196 -0.08 7.94 -7.70
CA ALA A 196 -0.73 8.08 -6.41
C ALA A 196 -2.23 8.34 -6.56
N TYR A 197 -3.03 7.61 -5.79
CA TYR A 197 -4.47 7.75 -5.68
C TYR A 197 -4.87 8.00 -4.24
N SER A 198 -5.51 9.14 -3.99
CA SER A 198 -6.02 9.49 -2.67
C SER A 198 -7.52 9.24 -2.61
N PHE A 199 -7.99 8.62 -1.52
CA PHE A 199 -9.40 8.31 -1.34
C PHE A 199 -9.82 8.33 0.13
N PRO A 200 -11.07 8.70 0.45
CA PRO A 200 -11.57 8.60 1.82
C PRO A 200 -11.67 7.15 2.27
N LEU A 201 -11.05 6.82 3.40
CA LEU A 201 -11.21 5.54 4.08
C LEU A 201 -11.08 5.79 5.58
N THR A 202 -12.18 5.62 6.30
CA THR A 202 -12.29 5.89 7.73
C THR A 202 -13.25 4.89 8.36
N ASN A 203 -13.05 4.61 9.63
CA ASN A 203 -13.96 3.86 10.48
C ASN A 203 -14.15 4.64 11.79
N GLY A 204 -15.06 4.15 12.61
CA GLY A 204 -15.29 4.68 13.95
C GLY A 204 -16.02 3.64 14.77
N ASN A 205 -16.06 3.84 16.09
CA ASN A 205 -16.77 2.94 16.99
C ASN A 205 -18.25 2.74 16.58
N ASP A 206 -18.67 1.49 16.40
CA ASP A 206 -20.08 1.14 16.21
C ASP A 206 -20.70 0.78 17.57
N ALA A 207 -21.36 1.77 18.19
CA ALA A 207 -21.96 1.61 19.52
C ALA A 207 -23.11 0.58 19.57
N LYS A 208 -23.58 0.06 18.42
CA LYS A 208 -24.60 -0.99 18.36
C LYS A 208 -24.02 -2.39 18.52
N VAL A 209 -22.71 -2.54 18.28
CA VAL A 209 -22.01 -3.80 18.51
C VAL A 209 -21.53 -3.79 19.97
N THR A 210 -22.36 -4.33 20.85
CA THR A 210 -22.07 -4.38 22.29
C THR A 210 -21.47 -5.71 22.75
N GLU A 211 -21.53 -6.73 21.89
CA GLU A 211 -21.08 -8.09 22.20
C GLU A 211 -19.82 -8.43 21.41
N THR A 212 -18.91 -9.15 22.07
CA THR A 212 -17.65 -9.58 21.46
C THR A 212 -17.85 -10.87 20.65
N ASP A 213 -17.01 -11.10 19.64
CA ASP A 213 -17.06 -12.33 18.84
C ASP A 213 -16.78 -13.55 19.72
N GLY A 214 -15.91 -13.39 20.72
CA GLY A 214 -15.68 -14.41 21.73
C GLY A 214 -16.94 -14.77 22.54
N ASN A 215 -17.79 -13.80 22.88
CA ASN A 215 -19.08 -14.09 23.52
C ASN A 215 -20.06 -14.75 22.55
N ILE A 216 -20.12 -14.26 21.31
CA ILE A 216 -21.00 -14.79 20.25
C ILE A 216 -20.66 -16.26 19.95
N ASP A 217 -19.37 -16.61 19.97
CA ASP A 217 -18.90 -17.98 19.68
C ASP A 217 -19.08 -18.96 20.84
N THR A 218 -19.21 -18.48 22.09
CA THR A 218 -19.16 -19.36 23.27
C THR A 218 -20.37 -19.30 24.20
N GLN A 219 -21.22 -18.28 24.11
CA GLN A 219 -22.32 -18.08 25.06
C GLN A 219 -23.71 -18.27 24.43
N ALA A 220 -24.68 -18.66 25.26
CA ALA A 220 -26.08 -18.60 24.89
C ALA A 220 -26.58 -17.14 24.94
N PRO A 221 -27.47 -16.71 24.03
CA PRO A 221 -28.23 -17.53 23.07
C PRO A 221 -27.51 -17.77 21.73
N TYR A 222 -26.37 -17.13 21.48
CA TYR A 222 -25.71 -17.11 20.16
C TYR A 222 -25.33 -18.50 19.65
N THR A 223 -24.80 -19.34 20.53
CA THR A 223 -24.40 -20.73 20.22
C THR A 223 -25.57 -21.70 20.00
N SER A 224 -26.81 -21.29 20.30
CA SER A 224 -28.01 -22.12 20.17
C SER A 224 -28.89 -21.71 18.98
N MET A 225 -28.40 -20.85 18.08
CA MET A 225 -29.12 -20.42 16.90
C MET A 225 -29.04 -21.49 15.80
N GLU A 226 -30.19 -22.06 15.43
CA GLU A 226 -30.30 -23.03 14.33
C GLU A 226 -31.19 -22.48 13.21
N ILE A 227 -30.77 -22.66 11.95
CA ILE A 227 -31.60 -22.33 10.79
C ILE A 227 -32.28 -23.60 10.30
N ASN A 228 -33.60 -23.67 10.50
CA ASN A 228 -34.41 -24.76 9.97
C ASN A 228 -34.87 -24.44 8.53
N TYR A 229 -34.23 -25.08 7.55
CA TYR A 229 -34.67 -24.98 6.16
C TYR A 229 -35.89 -25.90 5.92
N ILE A 230 -37.04 -25.29 5.62
CA ILE A 230 -38.22 -26.05 5.21
C ILE A 230 -38.04 -26.49 3.76
N LYS A 231 -38.00 -27.80 3.51
CA LYS A 231 -37.88 -28.37 2.15
C LYS A 231 -39.28 -28.66 1.59
N GLY A 232 -39.63 -28.07 0.45
CA GLY A 232 -40.92 -28.27 -0.22
C GLY A 232 -41.04 -27.49 -1.53
N THR A 233 -42.06 -27.79 -2.33
CA THR A 233 -42.43 -27.04 -3.54
C THR A 233 -43.72 -26.25 -3.27
N GLY A 234 -43.72 -24.94 -3.55
CA GLY A 234 -44.93 -24.09 -3.42
C GLY A 234 -44.96 -23.12 -2.24
N PHE A 235 -43.81 -22.62 -1.76
CA PHE A 235 -43.78 -21.59 -0.70
C PHE A 235 -44.22 -20.21 -1.22
N THR A 236 -45.52 -20.02 -1.42
CA THR A 236 -46.14 -18.69 -1.61
C THR A 236 -46.62 -18.06 -0.29
N SER A 237 -46.48 -18.76 0.85
CA SER A 237 -46.98 -18.32 2.15
C SER A 237 -45.98 -18.42 3.30
N ALA A 238 -44.68 -18.59 3.03
CA ALA A 238 -43.64 -18.53 4.07
C ALA A 238 -43.16 -17.08 4.34
N ALA A 239 -44.09 -16.12 4.30
CA ALA A 239 -43.89 -14.75 4.75
C ALA A 239 -45.07 -14.41 5.67
N ALA A 240 -44.96 -14.87 6.92
CA ALA A 240 -45.75 -14.39 8.05
C ALA A 240 -44.83 -14.37 9.28
#